data_AF-A0A835C4C4-F1
#
_entry.id   AF-A0A835C4C4-F1
#
_cell.length_a   1.000
_cell.length_b   1.000
_cell.length_c   1.000
_cell.angle_alpha   90.00
_cell.angle_beta   90.00
_cell.angle_gamma   90.00
#
_symmetry.space_group_name_H-M   'P 1'
#
loop_
_entity.id
_entity.type
_entity.pdbx_description
1 polymer ?
#
loop_
_entity_poly.entity_id
_entity_poly.type
_entity_poly.pdbx_seq_one_letter_code
_entity_poly.pdbx_strand_id
1 'polypeptide(L)'
;MSNQPQHANKNCVYKYVVGDEDVDLDLYPFLRRYKDGRIERVLKSPFVPASDNPTTNRGVATRDVLIDHSTGMSARLFLASLAAGHRRLPVVVYIHGGCFCTESAFCRTYHRYATSLAALAGALVVSVETTRGPLSGGPRHPSPPTHGSPPTPILAGRSSPATAPAATSRTTRINPTDEEVASLTSTCRRVMVAVAEKDTLRERGVRLFDRVRECYDLTGGGEVTLVESEGEDHGFHLYNPLRATSRRLMESIVQFINPTPPAPEKNADGLHLLHASW
;
A
#
# COMPACT_ATOMS: atom_id res chain seq x y z
N MET A 1 -20.00 38.23 7.24
CA MET A 1 -20.04 37.65 5.87
C MET A 1 -18.82 36.76 5.71
N SER A 2 -19.08 35.49 5.42
CA SER A 2 -18.14 34.35 5.48
C SER A 2 -17.18 34.34 4.29
N ASN A 3 -15.87 34.19 4.53
CA ASN A 3 -14.88 33.89 3.50
C ASN A 3 -14.65 32.37 3.46
N GLN A 4 -15.27 31.70 2.48
CA GLN A 4 -14.89 30.35 2.08
C GLN A 4 -13.70 30.42 1.13
N PRO A 5 -12.65 29.59 1.29
CA PRO A 5 -11.63 29.45 0.25
C PRO A 5 -12.22 28.63 -0.91
N GLN A 6 -12.19 29.21 -2.10
CA GLN A 6 -12.63 28.61 -3.35
C GLN A 6 -11.87 27.29 -3.61
N HIS A 7 -12.66 26.26 -3.92
CA HIS A 7 -12.19 24.97 -4.41
C HIS A 7 -11.39 25.16 -5.71
N ALA A 8 -10.06 25.11 -5.61
CA ALA A 8 -9.20 24.95 -6.77
C ALA A 8 -9.34 23.51 -7.28
N ASN A 9 -10.14 23.35 -8.33
CA ASN A 9 -10.22 22.14 -9.15
C ASN A 9 -8.83 21.85 -9.75
N LYS A 10 -8.13 20.85 -9.23
CA LYS A 10 -6.85 20.37 -9.77
C LYS A 10 -7.10 19.12 -10.60
N ASN A 11 -7.55 19.32 -11.84
CA ASN A 11 -7.32 18.29 -12.86
C ASN A 11 -5.82 17.96 -12.84
N CYS A 12 -5.46 16.69 -12.61
CA CYS A 12 -4.15 16.13 -12.89
C CYS A 12 -3.92 16.11 -14.41
N VAL A 13 -3.79 17.30 -14.99
CA VAL A 13 -3.12 17.49 -16.26
C VAL A 13 -1.64 17.53 -15.92
N TYR A 14 -0.86 16.60 -16.46
CA TYR A 14 0.59 16.71 -16.53
C TYR A 14 0.92 17.99 -17.29
N LYS A 15 1.05 19.12 -16.57
CA LYS A 15 1.44 20.38 -17.18
C LYS A 15 2.93 20.32 -17.40
N TYR A 16 3.35 20.35 -18.67
CA TYR A 16 4.66 20.89 -19.02
C TYR A 16 4.66 22.34 -18.55
N VAL A 17 5.18 22.59 -17.35
CA VAL A 17 5.52 23.96 -16.98
C VAL A 17 6.79 24.27 -17.75
N VAL A 18 6.64 25.02 -18.84
CA VAL A 18 7.76 25.72 -19.48
C VAL A 18 8.27 26.71 -18.44
N GLY A 19 9.33 26.34 -17.71
CA GLY A 19 9.76 27.14 -16.57
C GLY A 19 10.98 26.61 -15.83
N ASP A 20 11.97 26.12 -16.56
CA ASP A 20 13.42 26.22 -16.29
C ASP A 20 14.11 25.54 -17.48
N GLU A 21 14.98 26.22 -18.24
CA GLU A 21 15.63 25.59 -19.40
C GLU A 21 16.48 24.37 -19.02
N ASP A 22 16.77 24.19 -17.73
CA ASP A 22 17.64 23.17 -17.18
C ASP A 22 16.94 21.90 -16.67
N VAL A 23 15.60 21.84 -16.66
CA VAL A 23 14.85 20.63 -16.23
C VAL A 23 14.57 19.71 -17.43
N ASP A 24 15.00 18.45 -17.36
CA ASP A 24 14.79 17.46 -18.43
C ASP A 24 13.65 16.47 -18.13
N LEU A 25 13.25 16.35 -16.86
CA LEU A 25 12.08 15.58 -16.41
C LEU A 25 11.43 16.27 -15.21
N ASP A 26 10.19 16.72 -15.39
CA ASP A 26 9.37 17.24 -14.29
C ASP A 26 8.23 16.26 -13.98
N LEU A 27 8.32 15.62 -12.81
CA LEU A 27 7.28 14.77 -12.23
C LEU A 27 6.68 15.44 -10.99
N TYR A 28 6.47 16.75 -11.02
CA TYR A 28 5.84 17.49 -9.92
C TYR A 28 4.48 16.85 -9.52
N PRO A 29 4.20 16.70 -8.20
CA PRO A 29 4.97 17.19 -7.06
C PRO A 29 6.05 16.22 -6.55
N PHE A 30 6.32 15.10 -7.21
CA PHE A 30 7.20 14.05 -6.70
C PHE A 30 8.69 14.42 -6.81
N LEU A 31 9.18 14.64 -8.03
CA LEU A 31 10.58 14.96 -8.28
C LEU A 31 10.78 15.76 -9.56
N ARG A 32 11.96 16.37 -9.66
CA ARG A 32 12.51 16.97 -10.86
C ARG A 32 13.91 16.43 -11.11
N ARG A 33 14.24 16.16 -12.36
CA ARG A 33 15.60 15.89 -12.81
C ARG A 33 16.06 17.02 -13.71
N TYR A 34 17.30 17.44 -13.50
CA TYR A 34 17.95 18.49 -14.25
C TYR A 34 18.90 17.87 -15.29
N LYS A 35 19.21 18.63 -16.35
CA LYS A 35 20.10 18.22 -17.44
C LYS A 35 21.50 17.85 -16.96
N ASP A 36 21.96 18.41 -15.83
CA ASP A 36 23.23 18.10 -15.16
C ASP A 36 23.21 16.76 -14.39
N GLY A 37 22.08 16.06 -14.35
CA GLY A 37 21.87 14.80 -13.63
C GLY A 37 21.45 14.98 -12.16
N ARG A 38 21.35 16.23 -11.66
CA ARG A 38 20.82 16.49 -10.32
C ARG A 38 19.35 16.09 -10.23
N ILE A 39 18.96 15.59 -9.08
CA ILE A 39 17.58 15.20 -8.80
C ILE A 39 17.10 15.94 -7.57
N GLU A 40 16.08 16.77 -7.75
CA GLU A 40 15.35 17.37 -6.66
C GLU A 40 14.12 16.51 -6.35
N ARG A 41 14.07 15.95 -5.15
CA ARG A 41 12.84 15.31 -4.66
C ARG A 41 11.98 16.37 -4.00
N VAL A 42 10.87 16.73 -4.61
CA VAL A 42 10.01 17.84 -4.17
C VAL A 42 9.06 17.36 -3.07
N LEU A 43 8.41 16.21 -3.25
CA LEU A 43 7.60 15.58 -2.22
C LEU A 43 8.51 14.93 -1.17
N LYS A 44 8.55 15.53 0.01
CA LYS A 44 9.30 15.01 1.17
C LYS A 44 8.38 14.90 2.37
N SER A 45 8.40 13.74 3.02
CA SER A 45 7.85 13.55 4.35
C SER A 45 9.00 13.37 5.36
N PRO A 46 8.99 14.06 6.52
CA PRO A 46 10.08 13.99 7.49
C PRO A 46 10.33 12.55 7.97
N PHE A 47 11.59 12.21 8.22
CA PHE A 47 11.96 10.97 8.91
C PHE A 47 11.36 10.95 10.33
N VAL A 48 10.94 9.77 10.77
CA VAL A 48 10.51 9.50 12.14
C VAL A 48 11.40 8.40 12.71
N PRO A 49 12.05 8.59 13.87
CA PRO A 49 12.82 7.52 14.51
C PRO A 49 11.89 6.41 15.03
N ALA A 50 12.36 5.17 14.97
CA ALA A 50 11.69 4.06 15.63
C ALA A 50 11.74 4.25 17.16
N SER A 51 10.75 3.71 17.85
CA SER A 51 10.61 3.78 19.30
C SER A 51 9.97 2.50 19.82
N ASP A 52 10.71 1.75 20.63
CA ASP A 52 10.23 0.55 21.31
C ASP A 52 9.22 0.89 22.42
N ASN A 53 9.10 2.16 22.83
CA ASN A 53 8.15 2.59 23.86
C ASN A 53 6.77 2.88 23.24
N PRO A 54 5.76 2.02 23.44
CA PRO A 54 4.47 2.18 22.77
C PRO A 54 3.70 3.43 23.21
N THR A 55 3.98 3.98 24.40
CA THR A 55 3.29 5.19 24.89
C THR A 55 3.60 6.41 24.02
N THR A 56 4.76 6.42 23.36
CA THR A 56 5.19 7.51 22.46
C THR A 56 4.48 7.50 21.11
N ASN A 57 3.80 6.41 20.75
CA ASN A 57 3.20 6.20 19.45
C ASN A 57 1.83 5.53 19.55
N ARG A 58 0.94 6.11 20.37
CA ARG A 58 -0.48 5.71 20.52
C ARG A 58 -0.69 4.22 20.83
N GLY A 59 0.20 3.66 21.65
CA GLY A 59 0.14 2.24 22.02
C GLY A 59 0.85 1.30 21.04
N VAL A 60 1.61 1.80 20.06
CA VAL A 60 2.31 0.97 19.06
C VAL A 60 3.82 1.13 19.19
N ALA A 61 4.52 0.05 19.55
CA ALA A 61 5.97 0.00 19.52
C ALA A 61 6.45 -0.13 18.07
N THR A 62 7.60 0.48 17.76
CA THR A 62 8.19 0.45 16.42
C THR A 62 9.68 0.14 16.47
N ARG A 63 10.14 -0.69 15.54
CA ARG A 63 11.55 -1.11 15.46
C ARG A 63 11.99 -1.24 14.02
N ASP A 64 13.19 -0.75 13.70
CA ASP A 64 13.80 -0.92 12.39
C ASP A 64 14.63 -2.21 12.38
N VAL A 65 14.49 -3.00 11.32
CA VAL A 65 15.19 -4.27 11.14
C VAL A 65 15.81 -4.36 9.75
N LEU A 66 16.99 -4.97 9.67
CA LEU A 66 17.63 -5.32 8.41
C LEU A 66 17.15 -6.72 8.02
N ILE A 67 16.50 -6.82 6.86
CA ILE A 67 15.99 -8.08 6.30
C ILE A 67 17.12 -8.84 5.61
N ASP A 68 17.94 -8.13 4.85
CA ASP A 68 19.06 -8.72 4.12
C ASP A 68 20.28 -7.79 4.13
N HIS A 69 21.36 -8.29 4.71
CA HIS A 69 22.63 -7.59 4.83
C HIS A 69 23.29 -7.33 3.48
N SER A 70 23.10 -8.21 2.50
CA SER A 70 23.77 -8.13 1.21
C SER A 70 23.15 -7.06 0.29
N THR A 71 21.83 -6.89 0.38
CA THR A 71 21.09 -5.90 -0.42
C THR A 71 20.80 -4.61 0.33
N GLY A 72 21.02 -4.58 1.65
CA GLY A 72 20.62 -3.46 2.51
C GLY A 72 19.10 -3.36 2.70
N MET A 73 18.34 -4.40 2.33
CA MET A 73 16.90 -4.41 2.46
C MET A 73 16.51 -4.34 3.92
N SER A 74 15.65 -3.39 4.28
CA SER A 74 15.22 -3.14 5.65
C SER A 74 13.71 -2.96 5.73
N ALA A 75 13.17 -3.02 6.95
CA ALA A 75 11.77 -2.75 7.23
C ALA A 75 11.60 -2.10 8.60
N ARG A 76 10.49 -1.40 8.78
CA ARG A 76 10.00 -0.97 10.08
C ARG A 76 8.86 -1.88 10.53
N LEU A 77 9.02 -2.45 11.72
CA LEU A 77 8.01 -3.23 12.41
C LEU A 77 7.13 -2.30 13.25
N PHE A 78 5.82 -2.57 13.29
CA PHE A 78 4.85 -1.88 14.14
C PHE A 78 4.06 -2.93 14.92
N LEU A 79 4.15 -2.90 16.24
CA LEU A 79 3.48 -3.85 17.13
C LEU A 79 2.59 -3.09 18.11
N ALA A 80 1.28 -3.30 17.99
CA ALA A 80 0.31 -2.75 18.94
C ALA A 80 0.44 -3.43 20.30
N SER A 81 0.39 -2.66 21.39
CA SER A 81 0.48 -3.17 22.76
C SER A 81 -0.69 -4.09 23.09
N LEU A 82 -1.89 -3.80 22.55
CA LEU A 82 -3.06 -4.66 22.70
C LEU A 82 -2.83 -6.06 22.08
N ALA A 83 -1.97 -6.16 21.07
CA ALA A 83 -1.61 -7.42 20.43
C ALA A 83 -0.54 -8.21 21.21
N ALA A 84 0.14 -7.60 22.18
CA ALA A 84 1.33 -8.16 22.84
C ALA A 84 1.07 -9.39 23.76
N GLY A 85 -0.19 -9.81 23.92
CA GLY A 85 -0.57 -11.02 24.67
C GLY A 85 -1.21 -12.13 23.83
N HIS A 86 -1.40 -11.93 22.52
CA HIS A 86 -2.06 -12.91 21.67
C HIS A 86 -1.11 -14.05 21.27
N ARG A 87 -1.57 -15.30 21.36
CA ARG A 87 -0.78 -16.48 20.92
C ARG A 87 -0.49 -16.50 19.42
N ARG A 88 -1.31 -15.80 18.62
CA ARG A 88 -1.19 -15.69 17.16
C ARG A 88 -1.72 -14.33 16.72
N LEU A 89 -0.92 -13.60 15.94
CA LEU A 89 -1.28 -12.29 15.39
C LEU A 89 -1.40 -12.35 13.86
N PRO A 90 -2.27 -11.55 13.24
CA PRO A 90 -2.15 -11.23 11.82
C PRO A 90 -0.82 -10.52 11.56
N VAL A 91 -0.14 -10.92 10.49
CA VAL A 91 1.04 -10.21 9.98
C VAL A 91 0.62 -9.52 8.69
N VAL A 92 0.84 -8.21 8.62
CA VAL A 92 0.55 -7.38 7.46
C VAL A 92 1.87 -6.91 6.89
N VAL A 93 2.23 -7.40 5.71
CA VAL A 93 3.34 -6.83 4.94
C VAL A 93 2.82 -5.58 4.24
N TYR A 94 3.43 -4.44 4.53
CA TYR A 94 3.01 -3.14 4.00
C TYR A 94 4.10 -2.58 3.09
N ILE A 95 3.72 -2.23 1.86
CA ILE A 95 4.59 -1.60 0.89
C ILE A 95 4.12 -0.17 0.70
N HIS A 96 4.99 0.81 0.96
CA HIS A 96 4.65 2.21 0.79
C HIS A 96 4.57 2.60 -0.69
N GLY A 97 3.77 3.62 -1.00
CA GLY A 97 3.72 4.24 -2.31
C GLY A 97 4.84 5.26 -2.53
N GLY A 98 4.63 6.24 -3.40
CA GLY A 98 5.63 7.27 -3.71
C GLY A 98 6.40 7.03 -5.01
N CYS A 99 5.74 6.50 -6.04
CA CYS A 99 6.32 6.48 -7.39
C CYS A 99 7.65 5.70 -7.54
N PHE A 100 7.97 4.78 -6.62
CA PHE A 100 9.28 4.10 -6.50
C PHE A 100 10.49 5.04 -6.36
N CYS A 101 10.25 6.34 -6.18
CA CYS A 101 11.27 7.37 -6.22
C CYS A 101 11.17 8.34 -5.05
N THR A 102 10.02 8.48 -4.42
CA THR A 102 9.82 9.33 -3.24
C THR A 102 9.34 8.51 -2.05
N GLU A 103 9.35 9.13 -0.87
CA GLU A 103 8.87 8.54 0.38
C GLU A 103 9.73 7.36 0.92
N SER A 104 9.28 6.78 2.03
CA SER A 104 9.99 5.77 2.81
C SER A 104 9.06 5.06 3.79
N ALA A 105 9.37 3.83 4.17
CA ALA A 105 8.82 3.20 5.37
C ALA A 105 9.10 4.00 6.65
N PHE A 106 10.16 4.82 6.65
CA PHE A 106 10.61 5.59 7.80
C PHE A 106 10.06 7.02 7.84
N CYS A 107 9.33 7.46 6.81
CA CYS A 107 8.80 8.81 6.76
C CYS A 107 7.49 8.95 7.55
N ARG A 108 7.17 10.18 7.96
CA ARG A 108 6.02 10.49 8.83
C ARG A 108 4.69 10.07 8.24
N THR A 109 4.50 10.22 6.93
CA THR A 109 3.23 9.91 6.24
C THR A 109 2.90 8.42 6.39
N TYR A 110 3.81 7.56 5.96
CA TYR A 110 3.62 6.11 6.01
C TYR A 110 3.75 5.55 7.43
N HIS A 111 4.62 6.11 8.27
CA HIS A 111 4.70 5.75 9.68
C HIS A 111 3.36 5.96 10.41
N ARG A 112 2.70 7.10 10.21
CA ARG A 112 1.40 7.37 10.85
C ARG A 112 0.30 6.40 10.39
N TYR A 113 0.27 6.11 9.09
CA TYR A 113 -0.71 5.19 8.53
C TYR A 113 -0.49 3.76 9.06
N ALA A 114 0.74 3.26 9.01
CA ALA A 114 1.11 1.93 9.52
C ALA A 114 0.88 1.80 11.04
N THR A 115 1.16 2.85 11.84
CA THR A 115 0.79 2.90 13.26
C THR A 115 -0.72 2.72 13.44
N SER A 116 -1.53 3.44 12.65
CA SER A 116 -2.99 3.39 12.77
C SER A 116 -3.54 2.02 12.37
N LEU A 117 -3.00 1.45 11.29
CA LEU A 117 -3.33 0.12 10.83
C LEU A 117 -2.97 -0.97 11.87
N ALA A 118 -1.76 -0.93 12.43
CA ALA A 118 -1.32 -1.89 13.45
C ALA A 118 -2.23 -1.84 14.69
N ALA A 119 -2.57 -0.64 15.14
CA ALA A 119 -3.44 -0.43 16.30
C ALA A 119 -4.87 -0.94 16.05
N LEU A 120 -5.48 -0.57 14.92
CA LEU A 120 -6.87 -0.91 14.62
C LEU A 120 -7.05 -2.39 14.22
N ALA A 121 -6.10 -2.95 13.48
CA ALA A 121 -6.14 -4.35 13.08
C ALA A 121 -5.63 -5.31 14.17
N GLY A 122 -5.05 -4.80 15.26
CA GLY A 122 -4.38 -5.65 16.25
C GLY A 122 -3.33 -6.57 15.61
N ALA A 123 -2.58 -6.03 14.65
CA ALA A 123 -1.68 -6.80 13.78
C ALA A 123 -0.22 -6.36 13.94
N LEU A 124 0.71 -7.27 13.64
CA LEU A 124 2.09 -6.90 13.37
C LEU A 124 2.16 -6.36 11.94
N VAL A 125 2.44 -5.06 11.79
CA VAL A 125 2.68 -4.48 10.46
C VAL A 125 4.18 -4.44 10.18
N VAL A 126 4.59 -5.02 9.05
CA VAL A 126 5.97 -5.04 8.54
C VAL A 126 6.02 -4.10 7.34
N SER A 127 6.43 -2.85 7.56
CA SER A 127 6.56 -1.84 6.49
C SER A 127 7.93 -1.95 5.83
N VAL A 128 7.98 -2.46 4.61
CA VAL A 128 9.24 -2.69 3.88
C VAL A 128 9.78 -1.38 3.32
N GLU A 129 11.07 -1.09 3.56
CA GLU A 129 11.77 -0.01 2.86
C GLU A 129 12.11 -0.50 1.46
N THR A 130 11.42 0.06 0.46
CA THR A 130 11.69 -0.29 -0.94
C THR A 130 12.92 0.46 -1.43
N THR A 131 13.82 -0.24 -2.12
CA THR A 131 15.01 0.38 -2.70
C THR A 131 14.60 1.50 -3.65
N ARG A 132 15.01 2.73 -3.33
CA ARG A 132 14.81 3.87 -4.24
C ARG A 132 15.59 3.60 -5.52
N GLY A 133 14.92 3.68 -6.67
CA GLY A 133 15.58 3.47 -7.95
C GLY A 133 16.81 4.40 -8.09
N PRO A 134 17.96 3.90 -8.58
CA PRO A 134 19.07 4.76 -8.93
C PRO A 134 18.66 5.54 -10.17
N LEU A 135 18.25 6.79 -9.98
CA LEU A 135 18.17 7.75 -11.08
C LEU A 135 19.57 8.34 -11.39
N SER A 136 20.61 7.86 -10.72
CA SER A 136 22.01 8.15 -11.01
C SER A 136 22.53 7.25 -12.13
N GLY A 137 22.74 7.85 -13.30
CA GLY A 137 23.50 7.24 -14.38
C GLY A 137 23.87 8.28 -15.42
N GLY A 138 25.12 8.76 -15.38
CA GLY A 138 25.78 9.34 -16.55
C GLY A 138 25.80 8.36 -17.74
N PRO A 139 26.24 8.83 -18.91
CA PRO A 139 25.55 8.62 -20.17
C PRO A 139 25.54 7.15 -20.61
N ARG A 140 24.34 6.63 -20.85
CA ARG A 140 24.13 5.60 -21.88
C ARG A 140 22.99 6.06 -22.78
N HIS A 141 23.25 6.01 -24.07
CA HIS A 141 22.40 6.45 -25.17
C HIS A 141 20.96 5.91 -25.10
N PRO A 142 20.00 6.61 -25.73
CA PRO A 142 18.59 6.56 -25.36
C PRO A 142 17.86 5.40 -26.03
N SER A 143 17.10 4.66 -25.23
CA SER A 143 15.79 4.15 -25.66
C SER A 143 14.72 4.93 -24.88
N PRO A 144 13.55 5.20 -25.48
CA PRO A 144 12.60 6.14 -24.90
C PRO A 144 12.04 5.61 -23.58
N PRO A 145 11.96 6.43 -22.52
CA PRO A 145 11.33 6.02 -21.27
C PRO A 145 9.82 5.91 -21.49
N THR A 146 9.28 4.69 -21.42
CA THR A 146 7.84 4.47 -21.33
C THR A 146 7.35 4.91 -19.94
N HIS A 147 6.44 5.88 -19.92
CA HIS A 147 5.89 6.50 -18.72
C HIS A 147 5.24 5.48 -17.77
N GLY A 148 5.60 5.52 -16.47
CA GLY A 148 5.00 4.63 -15.49
C GLY A 148 4.95 5.15 -14.06
N SER A 149 3.75 5.15 -13.47
CA SER A 149 3.45 5.40 -12.05
C SER A 149 2.96 4.08 -11.38
N PRO A 150 3.17 3.86 -10.06
CA PRO A 150 3.05 2.56 -9.37
C PRO A 150 1.65 2.18 -8.89
N PRO A 151 1.48 0.93 -8.37
CA PRO A 151 0.21 0.41 -7.90
C PRO A 151 -0.20 0.92 -6.50
N THR A 152 -1.50 0.76 -6.23
CA THR A 152 -2.14 0.80 -4.91
C THR A 152 -1.68 -0.36 -4.02
N PRO A 153 -1.67 -0.22 -2.68
CA PRO A 153 -1.23 -1.28 -1.77
C PRO A 153 -2.16 -2.50 -1.84
N ILE A 154 -1.60 -3.65 -2.24
CA ILE A 154 -2.26 -4.96 -2.14
C ILE A 154 -2.07 -5.45 -0.71
N LEU A 155 -3.17 -5.66 -0.01
CA LEU A 155 -3.19 -6.29 1.31
C LEU A 155 -3.54 -7.77 1.14
N ALA A 156 -2.55 -8.65 1.26
CA ALA A 156 -2.75 -10.10 1.25
C ALA A 156 -2.74 -10.66 2.68
N GLY A 157 -3.85 -11.29 3.09
CA GLY A 157 -4.05 -11.82 4.44
C GLY A 157 -3.84 -13.34 4.59
N ARG A 158 -2.73 -13.68 5.26
CA ARG A 158 -2.44 -14.79 6.20
C ARG A 158 -2.11 -16.25 5.77
N SER A 159 -0.85 -16.62 6.10
CA SER A 159 -0.26 -17.83 6.72
C SER A 159 -0.47 -19.25 6.14
N SER A 160 0.61 -19.80 5.54
CA SER A 160 1.19 -21.13 5.81
C SER A 160 2.64 -21.18 5.28
N PRO A 161 3.53 -22.07 5.79
CA PRO A 161 4.96 -21.98 5.56
C PRO A 161 5.31 -22.61 4.22
N ALA A 162 5.48 -21.77 3.20
CA ALA A 162 6.10 -22.20 1.96
C ALA A 162 7.02 -21.07 1.50
N THR A 163 8.31 -21.39 1.47
CA THR A 163 9.40 -20.65 0.87
C THR A 163 8.98 -20.18 -0.54
N ALA A 164 8.55 -18.92 -0.67
CA ALA A 164 8.34 -18.31 -1.98
C ALA A 164 9.70 -17.82 -2.49
N PRO A 165 10.09 -18.18 -3.73
CA PRO A 165 11.43 -17.96 -4.23
C PRO A 165 11.70 -16.48 -4.42
N ALA A 166 12.97 -16.12 -4.26
CA ALA A 166 13.51 -14.79 -4.48
C ALA A 166 12.90 -14.13 -5.72
N ALA A 167 12.20 -13.00 -5.54
CA ALA A 167 11.78 -12.14 -6.63
C ALA A 167 12.99 -11.35 -7.15
N THR A 168 13.86 -12.05 -7.88
CA THR A 168 14.86 -11.45 -8.75
C THR A 168 14.17 -10.97 -10.02
N SER A 169 13.79 -9.70 -10.09
CA SER A 169 13.87 -8.89 -11.31
C SER A 169 13.48 -7.45 -11.00
N ARG A 170 14.49 -6.58 -11.01
CA ARG A 170 14.30 -5.13 -11.08
C ARG A 170 13.67 -4.85 -12.46
N THR A 171 12.61 -4.05 -12.50
CA THR A 171 11.85 -3.59 -13.70
C THR A 171 10.77 -4.53 -14.26
N THR A 172 9.54 -4.43 -13.72
CA THR A 172 8.20 -4.72 -14.31
C THR A 172 7.18 -4.61 -13.14
N ARG A 173 5.94 -4.11 -13.21
CA ARG A 173 5.02 -3.76 -14.29
C ARG A 173 3.82 -2.99 -13.70
N ILE A 174 3.33 -1.96 -14.38
CA ILE A 174 2.09 -1.20 -14.05
C ILE A 174 0.84 -2.10 -14.07
N ASN A 175 0.86 -3.11 -14.92
CA ASN A 175 -0.18 -4.12 -15.07
C ASN A 175 0.49 -5.48 -14.87
N PRO A 176 0.12 -6.24 -13.83
CA PRO A 176 0.72 -7.55 -13.62
C PRO A 176 0.47 -8.46 -14.83
N THR A 177 1.41 -9.33 -15.17
CA THR A 177 1.21 -10.36 -16.21
C THR A 177 0.15 -11.37 -15.77
N ASP A 178 -0.34 -12.20 -16.69
CA ASP A 178 -1.27 -13.27 -16.33
C ASP A 178 -0.63 -14.29 -15.39
N GLU A 179 0.67 -14.54 -15.53
CA GLU A 179 1.45 -15.37 -14.60
C GLU A 179 1.50 -14.76 -13.19
N GLU A 180 1.71 -13.44 -13.08
CA GLU A 180 1.71 -12.75 -11.78
C GLU A 180 0.33 -12.79 -11.12
N VAL A 181 -0.75 -12.62 -11.91
CA VAL A 181 -2.13 -12.75 -11.41
C VAL A 181 -2.40 -14.19 -10.97
N ALA A 182 -2.01 -15.19 -11.75
CA ALA A 182 -2.16 -16.61 -11.41
C ALA A 182 -1.36 -16.98 -10.15
N SER A 183 -0.16 -16.42 -9.98
CA SER A 183 0.64 -16.60 -8.77
C SER A 183 -0.05 -15.98 -7.55
N LEU A 184 -0.65 -14.79 -7.71
CA LEU A 184 -1.40 -14.12 -6.65
C LEU A 184 -2.63 -14.96 -6.24
N THR A 185 -3.41 -15.45 -7.20
CA THR A 185 -4.66 -16.20 -6.94
C THR A 185 -4.41 -17.61 -6.43
N SER A 186 -3.33 -18.26 -6.84
CA SER A 186 -2.93 -19.56 -6.26
C SER A 186 -2.42 -19.45 -4.82
N THR A 187 -1.87 -18.30 -4.43
CA THR A 187 -1.30 -18.09 -3.09
C THR A 187 -2.30 -17.49 -2.11
N CYS A 188 -3.10 -16.51 -2.57
CA CYS A 188 -4.03 -15.77 -1.73
C CYS A 188 -5.43 -16.36 -1.87
N ARG A 189 -6.10 -16.62 -0.73
CA ARG A 189 -7.53 -16.97 -0.74
C ARG A 189 -8.45 -15.76 -0.82
N ARG A 190 -7.98 -14.60 -0.36
CA ARG A 190 -8.75 -13.36 -0.36
C ARG A 190 -7.86 -12.25 -0.89
N VAL A 191 -8.38 -11.44 -1.80
CA VAL A 191 -7.71 -10.25 -2.33
C VAL A 191 -8.66 -9.07 -2.20
N MET A 192 -8.17 -7.94 -1.70
CA MET A 192 -8.93 -6.68 -1.72
C MET A 192 -8.20 -5.67 -2.59
N VAL A 193 -8.93 -5.05 -3.51
CA VAL A 193 -8.47 -3.96 -4.35
C VAL A 193 -9.22 -2.70 -3.93
N ALA A 194 -8.50 -1.66 -3.54
CA ALA A 194 -9.07 -0.36 -3.19
C ALA A 194 -8.72 0.69 -4.23
N VAL A 195 -9.71 1.46 -4.69
CA VAL A 195 -9.57 2.54 -5.67
C VAL A 195 -10.28 3.80 -5.20
N ALA A 196 -9.88 4.95 -5.73
CA ALA A 196 -10.55 6.23 -5.50
C ALA A 196 -11.12 6.75 -6.83
N GLU A 197 -12.33 7.29 -6.80
CA GLU A 197 -13.10 7.62 -8.01
C GLU A 197 -12.38 8.60 -8.94
N LYS A 198 -11.67 9.59 -8.37
CA LYS A 198 -11.00 10.65 -9.13
C LYS A 198 -9.53 10.31 -9.45
N ASP A 199 -9.06 9.14 -9.03
CA ASP A 199 -7.68 8.73 -9.24
C ASP A 199 -7.46 8.32 -10.71
N THR A 200 -6.43 8.89 -11.34
CA THR A 200 -6.00 8.53 -12.70
C THR A 200 -5.65 7.04 -12.87
N LEU A 201 -5.38 6.32 -11.77
CA LEU A 201 -5.09 4.89 -11.75
C LEU A 201 -6.33 4.01 -11.48
N ARG A 202 -7.50 4.60 -11.24
CA ARG A 202 -8.76 3.88 -10.93
C ARG A 202 -9.02 2.72 -11.88
N GLU A 203 -9.04 3.00 -13.19
CA GLU A 203 -9.33 2.00 -14.23
C GLU A 203 -8.33 0.84 -14.23
N ARG A 204 -7.09 1.08 -13.80
CA ARG A 204 -6.08 0.02 -13.69
C ARG A 204 -6.36 -0.88 -12.48
N GLY A 205 -6.77 -0.29 -11.36
CA GLY A 205 -7.21 -1.05 -10.19
C GLY A 205 -8.45 -1.90 -10.49
N VAL A 206 -9.45 -1.33 -11.15
CA VAL A 206 -10.66 -2.06 -11.58
C VAL A 206 -10.31 -3.22 -12.52
N ARG A 207 -9.42 -2.99 -13.50
CA ARG A 207 -8.93 -4.06 -14.37
C ARG A 207 -8.20 -5.19 -13.62
N LEU A 208 -7.41 -4.86 -12.61
CA LEU A 208 -6.76 -5.88 -11.77
C LEU A 208 -7.81 -6.70 -11.03
N PHE A 209 -8.81 -6.04 -10.44
CA PHE A 209 -9.93 -6.70 -9.78
C PHE A 209 -10.63 -7.69 -10.72
N ASP A 210 -10.97 -7.28 -11.95
CA ASP A 210 -11.64 -8.14 -12.93
C ASP A 210 -10.82 -9.37 -13.29
N ARG A 211 -9.49 -9.21 -13.49
CA ARG A 211 -8.60 -10.32 -13.82
C ARG A 211 -8.41 -11.30 -12.68
N VAL A 212 -8.34 -10.80 -11.44
CA VAL A 212 -8.28 -11.64 -10.24
C VAL A 212 -9.59 -12.42 -10.08
N ARG A 213 -10.73 -11.74 -10.27
CA ARG A 213 -12.07 -12.36 -10.22
C ARG A 213 -12.21 -13.48 -11.24
N GLU A 214 -11.89 -13.20 -12.50
CA GLU A 214 -11.96 -14.19 -13.57
C GLU A 214 -11.07 -15.41 -13.27
N CYS A 215 -9.86 -15.19 -12.77
CA CYS A 215 -8.97 -16.29 -12.40
C CYS A 215 -9.51 -17.12 -11.22
N TYR A 216 -10.12 -16.48 -10.22
CA TYR A 216 -10.80 -17.18 -9.12
C TYR A 216 -12.03 -17.97 -9.59
N ASP A 217 -12.85 -17.38 -10.47
CA ASP A 217 -14.02 -18.04 -11.07
C ASP A 217 -13.61 -19.28 -11.88
N LEU A 218 -12.51 -19.19 -12.64
CA LEU A 218 -11.97 -20.29 -13.44
C LEU A 218 -11.37 -21.41 -12.58
N THR A 219 -10.74 -21.07 -11.45
CA THR A 219 -10.06 -22.04 -10.57
C THR A 219 -10.96 -22.58 -9.46
N GLY A 220 -12.15 -22.00 -9.27
CA GLY A 220 -13.06 -22.34 -8.17
C GLY A 220 -12.47 -22.04 -6.79
N GLY A 221 -11.54 -21.09 -6.70
CA GLY A 221 -10.79 -20.80 -5.47
C GLY A 221 -10.85 -19.33 -5.12
N GLY A 222 -10.95 -19.02 -3.82
CA GLY A 222 -10.77 -17.67 -3.29
C GLY A 222 -11.91 -16.67 -3.53
N GLU A 223 -11.69 -15.44 -3.07
CA GLU A 223 -12.62 -14.31 -3.17
C GLU A 223 -11.85 -13.02 -3.44
N VAL A 224 -12.42 -12.13 -4.24
CA VAL A 224 -11.88 -10.78 -4.44
C VAL A 224 -12.92 -9.70 -4.11
N THR A 225 -12.51 -8.66 -3.39
CA THR A 225 -13.34 -7.54 -2.98
C THR A 225 -12.83 -6.24 -3.62
N LEU A 226 -13.72 -5.46 -4.24
CA LEU A 226 -13.44 -4.10 -4.70
C LEU A 226 -13.99 -3.09 -3.69
N VAL A 227 -13.15 -2.14 -3.27
CA VAL A 227 -13.56 -1.00 -2.44
C VAL A 227 -13.31 0.28 -3.22
N GLU A 228 -14.37 0.98 -3.60
CA GLU A 228 -14.27 2.27 -4.28
C GLU A 228 -14.62 3.42 -3.32
N SER A 229 -13.74 4.43 -3.25
CA SER A 229 -13.95 5.65 -2.46
C SER A 229 -14.43 6.79 -3.35
N GLU A 230 -15.74 7.03 -3.32
CA GLU A 230 -16.41 8.11 -4.06
C GLU A 230 -15.86 9.49 -3.66
N GLY A 231 -15.67 10.36 -4.66
CA GLY A 231 -15.27 11.75 -4.48
C GLY A 231 -13.80 11.97 -4.12
N GLU A 232 -13.03 10.91 -3.88
CA GLU A 232 -11.65 10.96 -3.41
C GLU A 232 -10.63 10.84 -4.54
N ASP A 233 -9.42 11.38 -4.30
CA ASP A 233 -8.28 11.39 -5.22
C ASP A 233 -7.13 10.50 -4.68
N HIS A 234 -6.07 10.33 -5.47
CA HIS A 234 -4.92 9.50 -5.16
C HIS A 234 -4.33 9.79 -3.77
N GLY A 235 -4.16 8.74 -2.98
CA GLY A 235 -3.54 8.84 -1.65
C GLY A 235 -4.34 9.62 -0.59
N PHE A 236 -5.62 9.92 -0.83
CA PHE A 236 -6.45 10.71 0.11
C PHE A 236 -6.38 10.21 1.56
N HIS A 237 -6.33 8.90 1.77
CA HIS A 237 -6.29 8.24 3.08
C HIS A 237 -4.98 8.47 3.84
N LEU A 238 -3.89 8.78 3.13
CA LEU A 238 -2.59 9.12 3.74
C LEU A 238 -2.55 10.59 4.18
N TYR A 239 -3.07 11.48 3.35
CA TYR A 239 -2.97 12.93 3.55
C TYR A 239 -4.11 13.51 4.40
N ASN A 240 -5.28 12.87 4.41
CA ASN A 240 -6.46 13.30 5.14
C ASN A 240 -7.07 12.18 6.01
N PRO A 241 -6.29 11.49 6.88
CA PRO A 241 -6.69 10.25 7.54
C PRO A 241 -7.91 10.38 8.49
N LEU A 242 -8.27 11.59 8.90
CA LEU A 242 -9.39 11.84 9.79
C LEU A 242 -10.73 12.03 9.05
N ARG A 243 -10.74 12.13 7.71
CA ARG A 243 -11.97 12.22 6.92
C ARG A 243 -12.79 10.94 7.00
N ALA A 244 -14.11 11.06 6.89
CA ALA A 244 -15.03 9.93 6.98
C ALA A 244 -14.73 8.85 5.94
N THR A 245 -14.44 9.24 4.70
CA THR A 245 -14.01 8.35 3.61
C THR A 245 -12.72 7.58 3.95
N SER A 246 -11.71 8.26 4.51
CA SER A 246 -10.44 7.62 4.90
C SER A 246 -10.62 6.64 6.05
N ARG A 247 -11.48 6.96 7.02
CA ARG A 247 -11.85 6.05 8.11
C ARG A 247 -12.58 4.82 7.57
N ARG A 248 -13.56 5.00 6.68
CA ARG A 248 -14.28 3.90 6.04
C ARG A 248 -13.34 2.95 5.29
N LEU A 249 -12.38 3.50 4.53
CA LEU A 249 -11.38 2.66 3.86
C LEU A 249 -10.52 1.88 4.87
N MET A 250 -10.07 2.52 5.95
CA MET A 250 -9.33 1.85 7.03
C MET A 250 -10.18 0.76 7.70
N GLU A 251 -11.46 1.02 7.94
CA GLU A 251 -12.41 0.04 8.50
C GLU A 251 -12.57 -1.17 7.57
N SER A 252 -12.74 -0.96 6.26
CA SER A 252 -12.78 -2.05 5.27
C SER A 252 -11.50 -2.88 5.27
N ILE A 253 -10.34 -2.23 5.35
CA ILE A 253 -9.03 -2.89 5.47
C ILE A 253 -8.95 -3.74 6.74
N VAL A 254 -9.35 -3.19 7.89
CA VAL A 254 -9.32 -3.89 9.18
C VAL A 254 -10.27 -5.08 9.17
N GLN A 255 -11.47 -4.92 8.63
CA GLN A 255 -12.47 -6.00 8.49
C GLN A 255 -11.98 -7.09 7.53
N PHE A 256 -11.26 -6.73 6.47
CA PHE A 256 -10.67 -7.69 5.56
C PHE A 256 -9.59 -8.54 6.26
N ILE A 257 -8.73 -7.92 7.06
CA ILE A 257 -7.69 -8.61 7.86
C ILE A 257 -8.34 -9.54 8.90
N ASN A 258 -9.33 -9.02 9.62
CA ASN A 258 -10.01 -9.70 10.71
C ASN A 258 -11.49 -9.89 10.36
N PRO A 259 -11.84 -10.85 9.49
CA PRO A 259 -13.23 -11.12 9.18
C PRO A 259 -13.95 -11.57 10.45
N THR A 260 -15.13 -11.02 10.72
CA THR A 260 -16.01 -11.58 11.74
C THR A 260 -16.34 -13.02 11.34
N PRO A 261 -16.27 -14.00 12.25
CA PRO A 261 -16.74 -15.34 11.96
C PRO A 261 -18.20 -15.27 11.47
N PRO A 262 -18.62 -16.08 10.48
CA PRO A 262 -20.03 -16.19 10.16
C PRO A 262 -20.80 -16.54 11.43
N ALA A 263 -21.96 -15.92 11.62
CA ALA A 263 -22.84 -16.30 12.72
C ALA A 263 -23.10 -17.82 12.64
N PRO A 264 -23.15 -18.54 13.76
CA PRO A 264 -23.42 -19.98 13.73
C PRO A 264 -24.73 -20.20 12.98
N GLU A 265 -24.69 -21.05 11.95
CA GLU A 265 -25.89 -21.45 11.22
C GLU A 265 -26.93 -21.94 12.22
N LYS A 266 -28.08 -21.27 12.24
CA LYS A 266 -29.25 -21.77 12.95
C LYS A 266 -29.87 -22.82 12.05
N ASN A 267 -29.74 -24.08 12.40
CA ASN A 267 -30.59 -25.13 11.82
C ASN A 267 -32.05 -24.80 12.17
N ALA A 268 -33.00 -25.26 11.35
CA ALA A 268 -34.44 -25.01 11.50
C ALA A 268 -35.03 -25.40 12.89
N ASP A 269 -34.27 -26.11 13.72
CA ASP A 269 -34.66 -26.59 15.04
C ASP A 269 -34.04 -25.81 16.22
N GLY A 270 -33.34 -24.70 15.97
CA GLY A 270 -32.91 -23.78 17.03
C GLY A 270 -31.77 -24.26 17.95
N LEU A 271 -31.06 -25.34 17.62
CA LEU A 271 -29.84 -25.75 18.33
C LEU A 271 -28.57 -25.16 17.71
N HIS A 272 -27.73 -24.56 18.57
CA HIS A 272 -26.41 -24.04 18.21
C HIS A 272 -25.42 -25.19 18.00
N LEU A 273 -24.88 -25.33 16.79
CA LEU A 273 -23.72 -26.20 16.53
C LEU A 273 -22.47 -25.55 17.13
N LEU A 274 -21.97 -26.11 18.24
CA LEU A 274 -20.64 -25.79 18.75
C LEU A 274 -19.60 -26.51 17.87
N HIS A 275 -19.14 -25.85 16.80
CA HIS A 275 -17.92 -26.29 16.12
C HIS A 275 -16.71 -25.92 16.99
N ALA A 276 -16.20 -26.89 17.74
CA ALA A 276 -14.88 -26.81 18.33
C ALA A 276 -13.83 -27.20 17.27
N SER A 277 -13.03 -26.24 16.83
CA SER A 277 -11.85 -26.49 16.01
C SER A 277 -10.60 -26.18 16.84
N TRP A 278 -9.69 -27.17 16.94
CA TRP A 278 -8.38 -27.07 17.60
C TRP A 278 -7.38 -26.27 16.78
#